data_AF-A0A9X1TUN4-F1
#
_entry.id   AF-A0A9X1TUN4-F1
#
_cell.length_a   1.000
_cell.length_b   1.000
_cell.length_c   1.000
_cell.angle_alpha   90.00
_cell.angle_beta   90.00
_cell.angle_gamma   90.00
#
_symmetry.space_group_name_H-M   'P 1'
#
loop_
_entity.id
_entity.type
_entity.pdbx_description
1 polymer ?
#
loop_
_entity_poly.entity_id
_entity_poly.type
_entity_poly.pdbx_seq_one_letter_code
_entity_poly.pdbx_strand_id
1 'polypeptide(L)'
;MNFKIITLPETETQICLHRDRNEEGEEIVRITAFVTTLTGKEPMLEDVVRFTDAKSACFFVKDFSIESAKGFLGLCLAEERINFLN
;
A
#
# COMPACT_ATOMS: atom_id res chain seq x y z
N MET A 1 -9.78 9.90 -7.13
CA MET A 1 -9.76 9.13 -5.86
C MET A 1 -8.37 9.32 -5.28
N ASN A 2 -8.23 9.96 -4.12
CA ASN A 2 -6.91 10.30 -3.58
C ASN A 2 -6.42 9.29 -2.55
N PHE A 3 -7.31 8.44 -2.07
CA PHE A 3 -7.00 7.52 -0.99
C PHE A 3 -7.85 6.26 -1.12
N LYS A 4 -7.27 5.11 -0.78
CA LYS A 4 -7.98 3.82 -0.71
C LYS A 4 -7.35 2.96 0.38
N ILE A 5 -8.20 2.34 1.20
CA ILE A 5 -7.77 1.32 2.16
C ILE A 5 -8.33 -0.02 1.70
N ILE A 6 -7.49 -1.03 1.70
CA ILE A 6 -7.87 -2.42 1.49
C ILE A 6 -7.51 -3.19 2.75
N THR A 7 -8.53 -3.69 3.45
CA THR A 7 -8.33 -4.60 4.57
C THR A 7 -8.18 -6.02 4.03
N LEU A 8 -7.10 -6.70 4.41
CA LEU A 8 -6.86 -8.11 4.13
C LEU A 8 -7.37 -8.92 5.33
N PRO A 9 -8.52 -9.62 5.23
CA PRO A 9 -9.20 -10.21 6.39
C PRO A 9 -8.40 -11.32 7.08
N GLU A 10 -7.57 -12.05 6.32
CA GLU A 10 -6.82 -13.21 6.78
C GLU A 10 -5.70 -12.84 7.77
N THR A 11 -5.21 -11.60 7.72
CA THR A 11 -4.02 -11.16 8.48
C THR A 11 -4.24 -9.88 9.27
N GLU A 12 -5.48 -9.39 9.32
CA GLU A 12 -5.85 -8.08 9.90
C GLU A 12 -4.95 -6.92 9.43
N THR A 13 -4.36 -7.07 8.24
CA THR A 13 -3.42 -6.14 7.63
C THR A 13 -4.20 -5.17 6.76
N GLN A 14 -3.77 -3.90 6.74
CA GLN A 14 -4.35 -2.88 5.89
C GLN A 14 -3.33 -2.39 4.89
N ILE A 15 -3.71 -2.36 3.61
CA ILE A 15 -2.94 -1.70 2.57
C ILE A 15 -3.59 -0.35 2.29
N CYS A 16 -2.83 0.71 2.48
CA CYS A 16 -3.25 2.09 2.24
C CYS A 16 -2.59 2.61 0.97
N LEU A 17 -3.40 3.11 0.04
CA LEU A 17 -2.93 3.84 -1.12
C LEU A 17 -3.24 5.31 -0.92
N HIS A 18 -2.24 6.17 -1.02
CA HIS A 18 -2.39 7.62 -0.92
C HIS A 18 -1.76 8.29 -2.16
N ARG A 19 -2.60 8.90 -2.98
CA ARG A 19 -2.17 9.73 -4.09
C ARG A 19 -1.84 11.12 -3.58
N ASP A 20 -0.66 11.59 -3.94
CA ASP A 20 -0.17 12.93 -3.62
C ASP A 20 0.52 13.54 -4.85
N ARG A 21 0.77 14.85 -4.81
CA ARG A 21 1.60 15.54 -5.79
C ARG A 21 2.84 16.07 -5.08
N ASN A 22 4.02 15.62 -5.50
CA ASN A 22 5.26 16.02 -4.85
C ASN A 22 5.62 17.49 -5.17
N GLU A 23 6.68 18.00 -4.54
CA GLU A 23 7.15 19.37 -4.69
C GLU A 23 7.63 19.71 -6.12
N GLU A 24 8.03 18.68 -6.88
CA GLU A 24 8.44 18.78 -8.28
C GLU A 24 7.23 18.78 -9.24
N GLY A 25 6.03 18.60 -8.70
CA GLY A 25 4.78 18.59 -9.45
C GLY A 25 4.44 17.24 -10.08
N GLU A 26 5.17 16.17 -9.76
CA GLU A 26 4.90 14.79 -10.19
C GLU A 26 3.76 14.18 -9.37
N GLU A 27 2.99 13.31 -10.02
CA GLU A 27 1.90 12.58 -9.38
C GLU A 27 2.46 11.27 -8.81
N ILE A 28 2.29 11.07 -7.51
CA ILE A 28 2.79 9.88 -6.82
C ILE A 28 1.64 9.14 -6.14
N VAL A 29 1.76 7.82 -6.04
CA VAL A 29 0.91 7.00 -5.18
C VAL A 29 1.81 6.26 -4.21
N ARG A 30 1.69 6.58 -2.92
CA ARG A 30 2.30 5.82 -1.84
C ARG A 30 1.44 4.62 -1.50
N ILE A 31 2.05 3.46 -1.39
CA ILE A 31 1.42 2.20 -0.99
C ILE A 31 2.07 1.79 0.33
N THR A 32 1.30 1.75 1.40
CA THR A 32 1.81 1.41 2.74
C THR A 32 1.07 0.20 3.28
N ALA A 33 1.82 -0.81 3.71
CA ALA A 33 1.28 -1.95 4.45
C ALA A 33 1.32 -1.67 5.96
N PHE A 34 0.19 -1.80 6.64
CA PHE A 34 0.05 -1.70 8.09
C PHE A 34 -0.37 -3.04 8.67
N VAL A 35 0.42 -3.60 9.58
CA VAL A 35 0.04 -4.77 10.36
C VAL A 35 -0.50 -4.34 11.70
N THR A 36 -1.59 -4.98 12.12
CA THR A 36 -2.14 -4.82 13.46
C THR A 36 -1.43 -5.81 14.38
N THR A 37 -0.63 -5.31 15.30
CA THR A 37 0.02 -6.08 16.37
C THR A 37 -0.74 -5.87 17.69
N LEU A 38 -0.38 -6.62 18.73
CA LEU A 38 -0.94 -6.43 20.08
C LEU A 38 -0.66 -5.02 20.66
N THR A 39 0.35 -4.33 20.15
CA THR A 39 0.80 -3.00 20.61
C THR A 39 0.22 -1.85 19.78
N GLY A 40 -0.39 -2.13 18.63
CA GLY A 40 -0.99 -1.11 17.77
C GLY A 40 -0.90 -1.44 16.28
N LYS A 41 -0.99 -0.43 15.42
CA LYS A 41 -0.75 -0.58 13.99
C LYS A 41 0.66 -0.11 13.66
N GLU A 42 1.45 -0.97 13.05
CA GLU A 42 2.83 -0.68 12.67
C GLU A 42 2.97 -0.74 11.13
N PRO A 43 3.60 0.26 10.50
CA PRO A 43 3.91 0.18 9.08
C PRO A 43 5.02 -0.86 8.84
N MET A 44 4.78 -1.81 7.93
CA MET A 44 5.80 -2.78 7.52
C MET A 44 6.67 -2.25 6.38
N LEU A 45 6.02 -1.79 5.31
CA LEU A 45 6.70 -1.35 4.10
C LEU A 45 5.92 -0.21 3.45
N GLU A 46 6.67 0.75 2.90
CA GLU A 46 6.16 1.78 2.01
C GLU A 46 6.84 1.64 0.65
N ASP A 47 6.04 1.71 -0.42
CA ASP A 47 6.51 1.85 -1.79
C ASP A 47 5.86 3.06 -2.46
N VAL A 48 6.52 3.63 -3.47
CA VAL A 48 6.09 4.83 -4.17
C VAL A 48 6.10 4.61 -5.67
N VAL A 49 4.90 4.66 -6.26
CA VAL A 49 4.73 4.60 -7.71
C VAL A 49 4.56 6.01 -8.27
N ARG A 50 5.35 6.37 -9.28
CA ARG A 50 5.30 7.67 -9.95
C ARG A 50 4.45 7.60 -11.22
N PHE A 51 3.72 8.66 -11.49
CA PHE A 51 2.84 8.82 -12.65
C PHE A 51 3.09 10.16 -13.34
N THR A 52 2.94 10.16 -14.66
CA THR A 52 3.09 11.36 -15.50
C THR A 52 1.92 12.32 -15.37
N ASP A 53 0.76 11.84 -14.93
CA ASP A 53 -0.47 12.63 -14.87
C ASP A 53 -1.44 12.14 -13.77
N ALA A 54 -2.28 13.06 -13.32
CA ALA A 54 -3.21 12.84 -12.21
C ALA A 54 -4.28 11.79 -12.51
N LYS A 55 -4.65 11.63 -13.79
CA LYS A 55 -5.71 10.72 -14.22
C LYS A 55 -5.22 9.27 -14.11
N SER A 56 -3.99 9.01 -14.56
CA SER A 56 -3.33 7.71 -14.42
C SER A 56 -3.16 7.32 -12.95
N ALA A 57 -2.68 8.24 -12.11
CA ALA A 57 -2.57 8.02 -10.66
C ALA A 57 -3.95 7.74 -10.02
N CYS A 58 -4.99 8.47 -10.41
CA CYS A 58 -6.35 8.23 -9.92
C CYS A 58 -6.91 6.87 -10.34
N PHE A 59 -6.67 6.43 -11.58
CA PHE A 59 -7.10 5.10 -12.04
C PHE A 59 -6.37 4.00 -11.30
N PHE A 60 -5.06 4.15 -11.10
CA PHE A 60 -4.28 3.20 -10.31
C PHE A 60 -4.88 3.00 -8.92
N VAL A 61 -5.11 4.09 -8.17
CA VAL A 61 -5.73 4.00 -6.83
C VAL A 61 -7.12 3.37 -6.90
N LYS A 62 -7.94 3.74 -7.88
CA LYS A 62 -9.30 3.22 -8.03
C LYS A 62 -9.30 1.71 -8.28
N ASP A 63 -8.46 1.25 -9.21
CA ASP A 63 -8.50 -0.10 -9.76
C ASP A 63 -7.62 -1.09 -8.98
N PHE A 64 -6.74 -0.60 -8.09
CA PHE A 64 -5.91 -1.45 -7.23
C PHE A 64 -6.77 -2.44 -6.44
N SER A 65 -6.61 -3.74 -6.68
CA SER A 65 -7.54 -4.76 -6.19
C SER A 65 -7.08 -5.40 -4.88
N ILE A 66 -7.93 -6.28 -4.33
CA ILE A 66 -7.55 -7.11 -3.17
C ILE A 66 -6.39 -8.04 -3.55
N GLU A 67 -6.38 -8.59 -4.76
CA GLU A 67 -5.31 -9.44 -5.27
C GLU A 67 -3.99 -8.67 -5.38
N SER A 68 -4.01 -7.42 -5.86
CA SER A 68 -2.84 -6.55 -5.86
C SER A 68 -2.34 -6.26 -4.44
N ALA A 69 -3.26 -6.04 -3.48
CA ALA A 69 -2.91 -5.85 -2.07
C ALA A 69 -2.27 -7.09 -1.44
N LYS A 70 -2.79 -8.30 -1.74
CA LYS A 70 -2.19 -9.57 -1.31
C LYS A 70 -0.80 -9.77 -1.92
N GLY A 71 -0.63 -9.44 -3.21
CA GLY A 71 0.66 -9.49 -3.88
C GLY A 71 1.68 -8.55 -3.25
N PHE A 72 1.28 -7.30 -2.98
CA PHE A 72 2.13 -6.32 -2.30
C PHE A 72 2.53 -6.79 -0.89
N LEU A 73 1.59 -7.32 -0.10
CA LEU A 73 1.90 -7.91 1.20
C LEU A 73 2.91 -9.07 1.09
N GLY A 74 2.76 -9.93 0.07
CA GLY A 74 3.72 -11.00 -0.21
C GLY A 74 5.15 -10.47 -0.46
N LEU A 75 5.28 -9.36 -1.18
CA LEU A 75 6.56 -8.67 -1.39
C LEU A 75 7.12 -8.11 -0.07
N CYS A 76 6.28 -7.45 0.73
CA CYS A 76 6.67 -6.92 2.04
C CYS A 76 7.28 -8.00 2.93
N LEU A 77 6.62 -9.17 2.98
CA LEU A 77 7.06 -10.30 3.81
C LEU A 77 8.38 -10.91 3.31
N ALA A 78 8.58 -10.93 2.00
CA ALA A 78 9.82 -11.42 1.41
C ALA A 78 11.01 -10.47 1.65
N GLU A 79 10.79 -9.15 1.56
CA GLU A 79 11.83 -8.13 1.76
C GLU A 79 12.23 -7.97 3.23
N GLU A 80 11.26 -7.94 4.15
CA GLU A 80 11.51 -7.78 5.58
C GLU A 80 12.10 -9.06 6.24
N ARG A 81 12.14 -10.21 5.54
CA ARG A 81 12.40 -11.54 6.11
C ARG A 81 11.54 -11.86 7.34
N ILE A 82 10.34 -11.26 7.43
CA ILE A 82 9.43 -11.52 8.54
C ILE A 82 8.70 -12.83 8.23
N ASN A 83 9.26 -13.92 8.78
CA ASN A 83 8.50 -15.13 9.00
C ASN A 83 7.41 -14.79 10.02
N PHE A 84 6.14 -14.76 9.60
CA PHE A 84 5.05 -14.96 10.55
C PHE A 84 5.23 -16.37 11.12
N LEU A 85 5.92 -16.46 12.26
CA LEU A 85 6.01 -17.66 13.06
C LEU A 85 4.60 -17.93 13.60
N ASN A 86 3.96 -18.94 13.01
CA ASN A 86 2.93 -19.72 13.71
C ASN A 86 3.59 -20.49 14.86
#